data_AF-A0A423HUC9-F1
#
_entry.id   AF-A0A423HUC9-F1
#
_cell.length_a   1.000
_cell.length_b   1.000
_cell.length_c   1.000
_cell.angle_alpha   90.00
_cell.angle_beta   90.00
_cell.angle_gamma   90.00
#
_symmetry.space_group_name_H-M   'P 1'
#
loop_
_entity.id
_entity.type
_entity.pdbx_description
1 polymer ?
#
loop_
_entity_poly.entity_id
_entity_poly.type
_entity_poly.pdbx_seq_one_letter_code
_entity_poly.pdbx_strand_id
1 'polypeptide(L)'
;MKTDWQQIREMMDTVIDSCEQIETAGFNEEHRSATVEIKGVDYSVQEFLISAWTLPENIRYQIIRERHEAGNDLPYVPEAARILVSMAQACAELVGAADTAPAQKAIAGMNHWYKAYAVPHMTTAIGLAKKTV
;
A
#
# COMPACT_ATOMS: atom_id res chain seq x y z
N MET A 1 -2.50 7.26 20.20
CA MET A 1 -3.22 6.65 19.06
C MET A 1 -2.68 5.25 18.85
N LYS A 2 -3.54 4.24 18.73
CA LYS A 2 -3.14 2.86 18.42
C LYS A 2 -3.45 2.63 16.94
N THR A 3 -2.44 2.29 16.15
CA THR A 3 -2.62 1.89 14.75
C THR A 3 -2.99 0.41 14.72
N ASP A 4 -4.04 0.06 13.99
CA ASP A 4 -4.31 -1.32 13.62
C ASP A 4 -3.40 -1.71 12.44
N TRP A 5 -2.21 -2.20 12.77
CA TRP A 5 -1.24 -2.64 11.76
C TRP A 5 -1.69 -3.88 11.01
N GLN A 6 -2.57 -4.70 11.58
CA GLN A 6 -3.06 -5.90 10.92
C GLN A 6 -4.00 -5.53 9.78
N GLN A 7 -4.91 -4.58 10.02
CA GLN A 7 -5.80 -4.07 8.97
C GLN A 7 -5.03 -3.47 7.78
N ILE A 8 -3.96 -2.72 8.05
CA ILE A 8 -3.14 -2.12 6.98
C ILE A 8 -2.44 -3.21 6.16
N ARG A 9 -1.88 -4.24 6.81
CA ARG A 9 -1.27 -5.38 6.12
C ARG A 9 -2.28 -6.11 5.27
N GLU A 10 -3.45 -6.43 5.82
CA GLU A 10 -4.52 -7.12 5.10
C GLU A 10 -4.93 -6.36 3.82
N MET A 11 -5.12 -5.04 3.91
CA MET A 11 -5.47 -4.22 2.74
C MET A 11 -4.36 -4.26 1.66
N MET A 12 -3.10 -4.17 2.06
CA MET A 12 -1.96 -4.16 1.13
C MET A 12 -1.69 -5.55 0.53
N ASP A 13 -1.73 -6.60 1.36
CA ASP A 13 -1.54 -7.98 0.92
C ASP A 13 -2.66 -8.38 -0.06
N THR A 14 -3.92 -8.01 0.23
CA THR A 14 -5.06 -8.28 -0.67
C THR A 14 -4.85 -7.70 -2.07
N VAL A 15 -4.38 -6.44 -2.18
CA VAL A 15 -4.16 -5.82 -3.50
C VAL A 15 -2.92 -6.39 -4.20
N ILE A 16 -1.87 -6.75 -3.45
CA ILE A 16 -0.69 -7.44 -4.00
C ILE A 16 -1.10 -8.79 -4.59
N ASP A 17 -1.77 -9.63 -3.81
CA ASP A 17 -2.24 -10.96 -4.23
C ASP A 17 -3.18 -10.86 -5.45
N SER A 18 -4.03 -9.84 -5.48
CA SER A 18 -4.94 -9.60 -6.62
C SER A 18 -4.15 -9.22 -7.88
N CYS A 19 -3.16 -8.34 -7.77
CA CYS A 19 -2.29 -7.97 -8.89
C CYS A 19 -1.49 -9.18 -9.41
N GLU A 20 -0.93 -9.99 -8.52
CA GLU A 20 -0.21 -11.23 -8.88
C GLU A 20 -1.12 -12.23 -9.62
N GLN A 21 -2.37 -12.38 -9.19
CA GLN A 21 -3.35 -13.23 -9.86
C GLN A 21 -3.73 -12.71 -11.25
N ILE A 22 -3.91 -11.40 -11.40
CA ILE A 22 -4.19 -10.77 -12.70
C ILE A 22 -3.00 -10.94 -13.65
N GLU A 23 -1.78 -10.76 -13.17
CA GLU A 23 -0.55 -10.98 -13.95
C GLU A 23 -0.41 -12.45 -14.36
N THR A 24 -0.63 -13.38 -13.42
CA THR A 24 -0.59 -14.83 -13.67
C THR A 24 -1.64 -15.28 -14.70
N ALA A 25 -2.80 -14.61 -14.74
CA ALA A 25 -3.83 -14.84 -15.76
C ALA A 25 -3.43 -14.38 -17.17
N GLY A 26 -2.25 -13.74 -17.32
CA GLY A 26 -1.74 -13.27 -18.61
C GLY A 26 -2.38 -11.97 -19.06
N PHE A 27 -2.82 -11.11 -18.13
CA PHE A 27 -3.38 -9.82 -18.47
C PHE A 27 -2.42 -9.01 -19.37
N ASN A 28 -2.98 -8.41 -20.43
CA ASN A 28 -2.30 -7.51 -21.34
C ASN A 28 -3.31 -6.48 -21.86
N GLU A 29 -2.83 -5.49 -22.61
CA GLU A 29 -3.67 -4.37 -23.06
C GLU A 29 -4.83 -4.80 -23.99
N GLU A 30 -4.66 -5.87 -24.77
CA GLU A 30 -5.69 -6.37 -25.70
C GLU A 30 -6.89 -6.95 -24.95
N HIS A 31 -6.71 -7.39 -23.70
CA HIS A 31 -7.77 -7.96 -22.88
C HIS A 31 -8.72 -6.91 -22.28
N ARG A 32 -8.45 -5.61 -22.39
CA ARG A 32 -9.25 -4.54 -21.75
C ARG A 32 -10.72 -4.54 -22.15
N SER A 33 -11.03 -4.91 -23.39
CA SER A 33 -12.41 -4.96 -23.91
C SER A 33 -13.11 -6.30 -23.67
N ALA A 34 -12.42 -7.32 -23.15
CA ALA A 34 -13.05 -8.59 -22.82
C ALA A 34 -14.10 -8.39 -21.72
N THR A 35 -15.24 -9.06 -21.84
CA THR A 35 -16.38 -8.90 -20.93
C THR A 35 -16.72 -10.17 -20.18
N VAL A 36 -17.36 -10.00 -19.03
CA VAL A 36 -18.03 -11.05 -18.26
C VAL A 36 -19.41 -10.57 -17.84
N GLU A 37 -20.42 -11.43 -17.99
CA GLU A 37 -21.78 -11.14 -17.55
C GLU A 37 -21.91 -11.37 -16.03
N ILE A 38 -22.32 -10.34 -15.29
CA ILE A 38 -22.63 -10.43 -13.85
C ILE A 38 -24.03 -9.89 -13.63
N LYS A 39 -24.93 -10.76 -13.15
CA LYS A 39 -26.35 -10.42 -12.89
C LYS A 39 -27.05 -9.78 -14.10
N GLY A 40 -26.76 -10.27 -15.31
CA GLY A 40 -27.37 -9.78 -16.56
C GLY A 40 -26.80 -8.47 -17.09
N VAL A 41 -25.66 -8.01 -16.56
CA VAL A 41 -24.93 -6.84 -17.04
C VAL A 41 -23.52 -7.26 -17.45
N ASP A 42 -23.12 -6.93 -18.67
CA ASP A 42 -21.75 -7.15 -19.14
C ASP A 42 -20.82 -6.10 -18.55
N TYR A 43 -19.73 -6.56 -17.93
CA TYR A 43 -18.65 -5.72 -17.44
C TYR A 43 -17.36 -6.07 -18.15
N SER A 44 -16.68 -5.05 -18.65
CA SER A 44 -15.36 -5.18 -19.25
C SER A 44 -14.26 -5.29 -18.19
N VAL A 45 -13.15 -5.93 -18.57
CA VAL A 45 -11.91 -5.92 -17.77
C VAL A 45 -11.48 -4.49 -17.45
N GLN A 46 -11.60 -3.55 -18.39
CA GLN A 46 -11.29 -2.14 -18.18
C GLN A 46 -12.12 -1.52 -17.04
N GLU A 47 -13.40 -1.85 -16.91
CA GLU A 47 -14.25 -1.33 -15.83
C GLU A 47 -13.83 -1.88 -14.45
N PHE A 48 -13.44 -3.15 -14.38
CA PHE A 48 -12.85 -3.70 -13.15
C PHE A 48 -11.54 -3.01 -12.78
N LEU A 49 -10.66 -2.78 -13.76
CA LEU A 49 -9.41 -2.06 -13.53
C LEU A 49 -9.68 -0.63 -13.04
N ILE A 50 -10.60 0.10 -13.68
CA ILE A 50 -11.02 1.44 -13.22
C ILE A 50 -11.50 1.41 -11.78
N SER A 51 -12.32 0.43 -11.43
CA SER A 51 -12.83 0.26 -10.07
C SER A 51 -11.70 -0.05 -9.08
N ALA A 52 -10.73 -0.87 -9.47
CA ALA A 52 -9.62 -1.29 -8.62
C ALA A 52 -8.74 -0.11 -8.16
N TRP A 53 -8.54 0.93 -8.99
CA TRP A 53 -7.80 2.13 -8.56
C TRP A 53 -8.67 3.26 -8.00
N THR A 54 -9.97 3.33 -8.33
CA THR A 54 -10.86 4.37 -7.80
C THR A 54 -11.46 4.02 -6.43
N LEU A 55 -11.70 2.74 -6.15
CA LEU A 55 -12.27 2.30 -4.87
C LEU A 55 -11.38 2.66 -3.65
N PRO A 56 -10.05 2.43 -3.67
CA PRO A 56 -9.17 2.83 -2.57
C PRO A 56 -9.16 4.35 -2.34
N GLU A 57 -9.27 5.14 -3.40
CA GLU A 57 -9.38 6.60 -3.29
C GLU A 57 -10.67 7.01 -2.58
N ASN A 58 -11.81 6.41 -2.94
CA ASN A 58 -13.09 6.67 -2.27
C ASN A 58 -13.04 6.28 -0.79
N ILE A 59 -12.47 5.12 -0.47
CA ILE A 59 -12.28 4.67 0.91
C ILE A 59 -11.38 5.65 1.68
N ARG A 60 -10.31 6.19 1.06
CA ARG A 60 -9.46 7.20 1.69
C ARG A 60 -10.26 8.44 2.10
N TYR A 61 -11.11 8.97 1.22
CA TYR A 61 -11.95 10.13 1.56
C TYR A 61 -12.96 9.80 2.65
N GLN A 62 -13.54 8.60 2.62
CA GLN A 62 -14.43 8.13 3.67
C GLN A 62 -13.73 8.07 5.04
N ILE A 63 -12.51 7.49 5.12
CA ILE A 63 -11.72 7.46 6.35
C ILE A 63 -11.46 8.88 6.87
N ILE A 64 -11.11 9.83 6.00
CA ILE A 64 -10.88 11.23 6.40
C ILE A 64 -12.16 11.84 7.00
N ARG A 65 -13.29 11.64 6.34
CA ARG A 65 -14.58 12.16 6.81
C ARG A 65 -15.00 11.55 8.14
N GLU A 66 -14.92 10.23 8.28
CA GLU A 66 -15.30 9.54 9.53
C GLU A 66 -14.39 9.94 10.69
N ARG A 67 -13.11 10.20 10.44
CA ARG A 67 -12.20 10.78 11.45
C ARG A 67 -12.64 12.16 11.89
N HIS A 68 -13.02 13.02 10.96
CA HIS A 68 -13.52 14.36 11.25
C HIS A 68 -14.79 14.30 12.08
N GLU A 69 -15.76 13.47 11.68
CA GLU A 69 -17.01 13.25 12.41
C GLU A 69 -16.76 12.73 13.84
N ALA A 70 -15.72 11.91 14.03
CA ALA A 70 -15.30 11.41 15.34
C ALA A 70 -14.42 12.40 16.14
N GLY A 71 -14.17 13.61 15.64
CA GLY A 71 -13.29 14.60 16.29
C GLY A 71 -11.81 14.19 16.35
N ASN A 72 -11.40 13.23 15.52
CA ASN A 72 -10.07 12.62 15.47
C ASN A 72 -9.27 13.02 14.22
N ASP A 73 -9.47 14.26 13.79
CA ASP A 73 -8.71 14.88 12.71
C ASP A 73 -7.21 14.80 12.96
N LEU A 74 -6.46 14.60 11.89
CA LEU A 74 -5.02 14.74 11.92
C LEU A 74 -4.65 16.12 11.40
N PRO A 75 -4.16 17.03 12.26
CA PRO A 75 -3.73 18.36 11.81
C PRO A 75 -2.48 18.29 10.91
N TYR A 76 -1.75 17.18 10.94
CA TYR A 76 -0.61 16.91 10.07
C TYR A 76 -0.56 15.42 9.69
N VAL A 77 0.02 15.10 8.53
CA VAL A 77 0.25 13.70 8.12
C VAL A 77 1.33 13.08 9.01
N PRO A 78 1.03 12.02 9.79
CA PRO A 78 1.99 11.37 10.68
C PRO A 78 3.16 10.74 9.92
N GLU A 79 4.32 10.69 10.54
CA GLU A 79 5.58 10.20 9.95
C GLU A 79 5.43 8.77 9.42
N ALA A 80 4.73 7.90 10.17
CA ALA A 80 4.47 6.53 9.76
C ALA A 80 3.67 6.45 8.44
N ALA A 81 2.69 7.34 8.24
CA ALA A 81 1.94 7.39 6.99
C ALA A 81 2.83 7.88 5.84
N ARG A 82 3.68 8.87 6.06
CA ARG A 82 4.64 9.35 5.04
C ARG A 82 5.61 8.26 4.61
N ILE A 83 6.13 7.49 5.57
CA ILE A 83 7.02 6.35 5.33
C ILE A 83 6.31 5.30 4.47
N LEU A 84 5.08 4.91 4.83
CA LEU A 84 4.29 3.92 4.08
C LEU A 84 4.02 4.37 2.64
N VAL A 85 3.58 5.63 2.44
CA VAL A 85 3.31 6.15 1.09
C VAL A 85 4.58 6.17 0.24
N SER A 86 5.71 6.62 0.80
CA SER A 86 6.99 6.64 0.07
C SER A 86 7.45 5.23 -0.31
N MET A 87 7.25 4.25 0.58
CA MET A 87 7.54 2.84 0.29
C MET A 87 6.61 2.29 -0.81
N ALA A 88 5.31 2.55 -0.72
CA ALA A 88 4.34 2.11 -1.72
C ALA A 88 4.65 2.68 -3.11
N GLN A 89 5.06 3.94 -3.19
CA GLN A 89 5.52 4.56 -4.44
C GLN A 89 6.76 3.84 -5.00
N ALA A 90 7.77 3.56 -4.17
CA ALA A 90 8.96 2.82 -4.60
C ALA A 90 8.63 1.39 -5.05
N CYS A 91 7.69 0.71 -4.38
CA CYS A 91 7.21 -0.61 -4.79
C CYS A 91 6.44 -0.56 -6.12
N ALA A 92 5.66 0.49 -6.38
CA ALA A 92 4.92 0.64 -7.63
C ALA A 92 5.84 0.68 -8.86
N GLU A 93 7.03 1.29 -8.75
CA GLU A 93 8.06 1.31 -9.81
C GLU A 93 8.67 -0.07 -10.11
N LEU A 94 8.42 -1.09 -9.27
CA LEU A 94 8.88 -2.46 -9.49
C LEU A 94 7.87 -3.32 -10.26
N VAL A 95 6.64 -2.86 -10.44
CA VAL A 95 5.61 -3.60 -11.19
C VAL A 95 6.07 -3.76 -12.65
N GLY A 96 6.12 -5.00 -13.13
CA GLY A 96 6.62 -5.32 -14.49
C GLY A 96 8.15 -5.21 -14.65
N ALA A 97 8.92 -5.02 -13.59
CA ALA A 97 10.37 -4.80 -13.66
C ALA A 97 11.22 -6.04 -13.27
N ALA A 98 10.61 -7.23 -13.14
CA ALA A 98 11.28 -8.43 -12.62
C ALA A 98 12.56 -8.81 -13.38
N ASP A 99 12.53 -8.76 -14.72
CA ASP A 99 13.66 -9.17 -15.57
C ASP A 99 14.87 -8.23 -15.48
N THR A 100 14.62 -6.93 -15.31
CA THR A 100 15.69 -5.92 -15.20
C THR A 100 16.15 -5.74 -13.76
N ALA A 101 15.28 -6.08 -12.80
CA ALA A 101 15.46 -5.98 -11.37
C ALA A 101 16.21 -4.69 -10.95
N PRO A 102 15.60 -3.51 -11.19
CA PRO A 102 16.28 -2.24 -10.97
C PRO A 102 16.58 -2.04 -9.48
N ALA A 103 17.68 -1.32 -9.19
CA ALA A 103 18.05 -0.87 -7.85
C ALA A 103 18.19 -1.99 -6.78
N GLN A 104 18.37 -3.27 -7.15
CA GLN A 104 18.50 -4.41 -6.22
C GLN A 104 19.37 -4.12 -4.98
N LYS A 105 20.59 -3.60 -5.18
CA LYS A 105 21.51 -3.29 -4.08
C LYS A 105 20.98 -2.19 -3.15
N ALA A 106 20.34 -1.17 -3.70
CA ALA A 106 19.74 -0.08 -2.92
C ALA A 106 18.52 -0.59 -2.12
N ILE A 107 17.67 -1.43 -2.72
CA ILE A 107 16.52 -2.07 -2.06
C ILE A 107 17.01 -2.96 -0.90
N ALA A 108 18.01 -3.81 -1.14
CA ALA A 108 18.61 -4.63 -0.09
C ALA A 108 19.20 -3.78 1.05
N GLY A 109 19.91 -2.70 0.70
CA GLY A 109 20.45 -1.73 1.65
C GLY A 109 19.37 -1.04 2.49
N MET A 110 18.28 -0.59 1.86
CA MET A 110 17.13 0.00 2.53
C MET A 110 16.47 -0.97 3.51
N ASN A 111 16.25 -2.22 3.08
CA ASN A 111 15.68 -3.27 3.93
C ASN A 111 16.56 -3.57 5.15
N HIS A 112 17.88 -3.64 4.93
CA HIS A 112 18.85 -3.80 6.02
C HIS A 112 18.83 -2.59 6.96
N TRP A 113 18.81 -1.37 6.41
CA TRP A 113 18.76 -0.14 7.20
C TRP A 113 17.54 -0.12 8.13
N TYR A 114 16.33 -0.45 7.66
CA TYR A 114 15.17 -0.52 8.54
C TYR A 114 15.33 -1.56 9.66
N LYS A 115 15.73 -2.78 9.30
CA LYS A 115 15.74 -3.94 10.21
C LYS A 115 16.88 -3.89 11.23
N ALA A 116 18.08 -3.53 10.78
CA ALA A 116 19.30 -3.64 11.58
C ALA A 116 19.80 -2.30 12.12
N TYR A 117 19.39 -1.18 11.54
CA TYR A 117 19.89 0.14 11.92
C TYR A 117 18.77 1.02 12.52
N ALA A 118 17.82 1.48 11.72
CA ALA A 118 16.85 2.50 12.13
C ALA A 118 16.00 2.04 13.32
N VAL A 119 15.24 0.94 13.19
CA VAL A 119 14.29 0.52 14.23
C VAL A 119 15.00 0.20 15.55
N PRO A 120 16.08 -0.62 15.61
CA PRO A 120 16.76 -0.91 16.88
C PRO A 120 17.27 0.33 17.61
N HIS A 121 17.89 1.28 16.89
CA HIS A 121 18.42 2.50 17.51
C HIS A 121 17.31 3.44 17.96
N MET A 122 16.24 3.61 17.18
CA MET A 122 15.07 4.40 17.57
C MET A 122 14.40 3.82 18.83
N THR A 123 14.17 2.51 18.87
CA THR A 123 13.57 1.85 20.03
C THR A 123 14.46 1.99 21.28
N THR A 124 15.78 1.87 21.11
CA THR A 124 16.73 2.09 22.21
C THR A 124 16.66 3.52 22.74
N ALA A 125 16.72 4.51 21.86
CA ALA A 125 16.64 5.93 22.23
C ALA A 125 15.32 6.26 22.96
N ILE A 126 14.19 5.78 22.46
CA ILE A 126 12.88 5.93 23.11
C ILE A 126 12.87 5.26 24.49
N GLY A 127 13.45 4.06 24.60
CA GLY A 127 13.57 3.34 25.86
C GLY A 127 14.42 4.07 26.91
N LEU A 128 15.51 4.71 26.48
CA LEU A 128 16.34 5.55 27.35
C LEU A 128 15.61 6.80 27.81
N ALA A 129 14.92 7.50 26.89
CA ALA A 129 14.16 8.72 27.22
C ALA A 129 13.08 8.46 28.28
N LYS A 130 12.43 7.29 28.24
CA LYS A 130 11.41 6.90 29.23
C LYS A 130 11.97 6.60 30.62
N LYS A 131 13.27 6.31 30.78
CA LYS A 131 13.90 6.04 32.08
C LYS A 131 14.37 7.30 32.80
N THR A 132 14.50 8.40 32.06
CA THR A 132 14.96 9.71 32.57
C THR A 132 13.80 10.58 33.08
N VAL A 133 12.55 10.14 32.87
CA VAL A 133 11.30 10.74 33.37
C VAL A 133 10.80 9.91 34.54
#